data_AF-A0AAE3M9S5-F1
#
_entry.id   AF-A0AAE3M9S5-F1
#
_cell.length_a   1.000
_cell.length_b   1.000
_cell.length_c   1.000
_cell.angle_alpha   90.00
_cell.angle_beta   90.00
_cell.angle_gamma   90.00
#
_symmetry.space_group_name_H-M   'P 1'
#
loop_
_entity.id
_entity.type
_entity.pdbx_description
1 polymer ?
#
loop_
_entity_poly.entity_id
_entity_poly.type
_entity_poly.pdbx_seq_one_letter_code
_entity_poly.pdbx_strand_id
1 'polypeptide(L)'
;MNKFKETVARLKKESQQRKVLKDLDYNWIETQLNELGISRNDLTQDLMLDKSSLSLLLSGKRKMNKSVKAAFFYYFAYKKLQKEKNS
;
A
#
# COMPACT_ATOMS: atom_id res chain seq x y z
N MET A 1 -12.16 -18.15 -23.02
CA MET A 1 -10.94 -17.60 -22.36
C MET A 1 -10.10 -18.78 -21.87
N ASN A 2 -8.78 -18.81 -22.12
CA ASN A 2 -7.94 -19.99 -21.84
C ASN A 2 -7.53 -19.98 -20.35
N LYS A 3 -8.02 -20.95 -19.56
CA LYS A 3 -7.75 -21.12 -18.12
C LYS A 3 -6.25 -21.04 -17.77
N PHE A 4 -5.38 -21.49 -18.68
CA PHE A 4 -3.93 -21.39 -18.51
C PHE A 4 -3.44 -19.93 -18.53
N LYS A 5 -3.91 -19.13 -19.48
CA LYS A 5 -3.54 -17.71 -19.58
C LYS A 5 -3.98 -16.92 -18.34
N GLU A 6 -5.17 -17.20 -17.82
CA GLU A 6 -5.69 -16.60 -16.57
C GLU A 6 -4.84 -16.97 -15.36
N THR A 7 -4.44 -18.24 -15.25
CA THR A 7 -3.61 -18.74 -14.15
C THR A 7 -2.24 -18.06 -14.16
N VAL A 8 -1.59 -17.96 -15.32
CA VAL A 8 -0.31 -17.28 -15.47
C VAL A 8 -0.42 -15.78 -15.14
N ALA A 9 -1.50 -15.12 -15.57
CA ALA A 9 -1.74 -13.71 -15.23
C ALA A 9 -1.90 -13.50 -13.73
N ARG A 10 -2.66 -14.38 -13.04
CA ARG A 10 -2.82 -14.35 -11.58
C ARG A 10 -1.49 -14.53 -10.86
N LEU A 11 -0.72 -15.56 -11.21
CA LEU A 11 0.58 -15.83 -10.58
C LEU A 11 1.58 -14.68 -10.77
N LYS A 12 1.61 -14.07 -11.96
CA LYS A 12 2.43 -12.87 -12.21
C LYS A 12 2.00 -11.70 -11.32
N LYS A 13 0.69 -11.47 -11.18
CA LYS A 13 0.14 -10.41 -10.31
C LYS A 13 0.50 -10.67 -8.84
N GLU A 14 0.33 -11.89 -8.35
CA GLU A 14 0.69 -12.28 -6.98
C GLU A 14 2.20 -12.15 -6.71
N SER A 15 3.04 -12.55 -7.64
CA SER A 15 4.50 -12.39 -7.54
C SER A 15 4.89 -10.92 -7.44
N GLN A 16 4.27 -10.07 -8.28
CA GLN A 16 4.50 -8.63 -8.24
C GLN A 16 4.06 -8.01 -6.91
N GLN A 17 2.90 -8.41 -6.38
CA GLN A 17 2.44 -7.97 -5.06
C GLN A 17 3.41 -8.38 -3.95
N ARG A 18 3.93 -9.61 -3.99
CA ARG A 18 4.93 -10.10 -3.02
C ARG A 18 6.23 -9.31 -3.10
N LYS A 19 6.66 -8.94 -4.31
CA LYS A 19 7.84 -8.10 -4.52
C LYS A 19 7.65 -6.71 -3.90
N VAL A 20 6.51 -6.06 -4.18
CA VAL A 20 6.19 -4.76 -3.59
C VAL A 20 6.16 -4.85 -2.06
N LEU A 21 5.49 -5.85 -1.47
CA LEU A 21 5.44 -6.03 -0.02
C LEU A 21 6.81 -6.27 0.62
N LYS A 22 7.75 -6.89 -0.09
CA LYS A 22 9.12 -7.09 0.40
C LYS A 22 9.86 -5.76 0.49
N ASP A 23 9.76 -4.96 -0.57
CA ASP A 23 10.57 -3.74 -0.75
C ASP A 23 9.85 -2.46 -0.29
N LEU A 24 8.62 -2.57 0.20
CA LEU A 24 7.83 -1.42 0.69
C LEU A 24 8.56 -0.71 1.84
N ASP A 25 8.83 0.57 1.63
CA ASP A 25 9.47 1.51 2.55
C ASP A 25 8.66 2.81 2.66
N TYR A 26 9.18 3.78 3.42
CA TYR A 26 8.48 5.05 3.62
C TYR A 26 8.42 5.89 2.33
N ASN A 27 9.44 5.81 1.47
CA ASN A 27 9.47 6.52 0.18
C ASN A 27 8.30 6.07 -0.70
N TRP A 28 8.07 4.75 -0.76
CA TRP A 28 6.94 4.21 -1.50
C TRP A 28 5.61 4.74 -0.96
N ILE A 29 5.44 4.78 0.37
CA ILE A 29 4.22 5.32 1.00
C ILE A 29 4.02 6.79 0.65
N GLU A 30 5.07 7.61 0.71
CA GLU A 30 5.00 9.03 0.39
C GLU A 30 4.60 9.28 -1.07
N THR A 31 5.15 8.50 -2.01
CA THR A 31 4.72 8.53 -3.41
C THR A 31 3.23 8.21 -3.55
N GLN A 32 2.72 7.19 -2.85
CA GLN A 32 1.29 6.85 -2.92
C GLN A 32 0.38 7.93 -2.33
N LEU A 33 0.79 8.57 -1.23
CA LEU A 33 0.05 9.71 -0.66
C LEU A 33 -0.05 10.86 -1.66
N ASN A 34 1.06 11.22 -2.31
CA ASN A 34 1.11 12.28 -3.31
C ASN A 34 0.26 11.96 -4.55
N GLU A 35 0.37 10.75 -5.12
CA GLU A 35 -0.42 10.31 -6.29
C GLU A 35 -1.94 10.35 -6.05
N LEU A 36 -2.34 10.07 -4.81
CA LEU A 36 -3.75 9.96 -4.42
C LEU A 36 -4.30 11.23 -3.77
N GLY A 37 -3.46 12.23 -3.47
CA GLY A 37 -3.86 13.42 -2.73
C GLY A 37 -4.33 13.12 -1.30
N ILE A 38 -3.79 12.06 -0.69
CA ILE A 38 -4.16 11.60 0.66
C ILE A 38 -3.23 12.24 1.67
N SER A 39 -3.77 12.73 2.78
CA SER A 39 -3.00 13.32 3.87
C SER A 39 -2.51 12.26 4.87
N ARG A 40 -1.47 12.58 5.64
CA ARG A 40 -1.02 11.73 6.76
C ARG A 40 -2.09 11.59 7.86
N ASN A 41 -2.99 12.57 7.98
CA ASN A 41 -4.11 12.50 8.93
C ASN A 41 -5.11 11.42 8.52
N ASP A 42 -5.35 11.23 7.22
CA ASP A 42 -6.23 10.18 6.70
C ASP A 42 -5.68 8.79 7.05
N LEU A 43 -4.34 8.60 6.99
CA LEU A 43 -3.72 7.35 7.45
C LEU A 43 -3.96 7.09 8.95
N THR A 44 -3.96 8.14 9.75
CA THR A 44 -4.20 8.02 11.21
C THR A 44 -5.65 7.57 11.46
N GLN A 45 -6.61 8.11 10.72
CA GLN A 45 -8.03 7.76 10.81
C GLN A 45 -8.31 6.35 10.24
N ASP A 46 -7.86 6.08 9.02
CA ASP A 46 -8.27 4.89 8.27
C ASP A 46 -7.50 3.63 8.70
N LEU A 47 -6.24 3.77 9.15
CA LEU A 47 -5.42 2.64 9.62
C LEU A 47 -5.37 2.53 11.14
N MET A 48 -6.03 3.44 11.88
CA MET A 48 -5.98 3.52 13.34
C MET A 48 -4.56 3.51 13.90
N LEU A 49 -3.61 4.10 13.16
CA LEU A 49 -2.24 4.28 13.61
C LEU A 49 -2.16 5.57 14.41
N ASP A 50 -1.58 5.55 15.60
CA ASP A 50 -1.34 6.77 16.35
C ASP A 50 -0.30 7.65 15.63
N LYS A 51 -0.40 8.97 15.81
CA LYS A 51 0.46 9.95 15.13
C LYS A 51 1.95 9.70 15.38
N SER A 52 2.32 9.25 16.59
CA SER A 52 3.71 9.02 16.96
C SER A 52 4.28 7.81 16.22
N SER A 53 3.53 6.70 16.18
CA SER A 53 3.91 5.51 15.40
C SER A 53 3.99 5.82 13.91
N LEU A 54 3.00 6.53 13.36
CA LEU A 54 3.03 6.90 11.96
C LEU A 54 4.25 7.77 11.62
N SER A 55 4.57 8.76 12.45
CA SER A 55 5.75 9.61 12.27
C SER A 55 7.05 8.80 12.28
N LEU A 56 7.20 7.84 13.19
CA LEU A 56 8.38 6.97 13.26
C LEU A 56 8.52 6.06 12.03
N LEU A 57 7.40 5.54 11.52
CA LEU A 57 7.40 4.70 10.32
C LEU A 57 7.71 5.51 9.06
N LEU A 58 7.10 6.70 8.92
CA LEU A 58 7.28 7.57 7.75
C LEU A 58 8.62 8.32 7.74
N SER A 59 9.31 8.41 8.87
CA SER A 59 10.68 8.96 8.93
C SER A 59 11.78 7.91 8.75
N GLY A 60 11.40 6.63 8.58
CA GLY A 60 12.35 5.52 8.51
C GLY A 60 13.04 5.19 9.84
N LYS A 61 12.78 5.97 10.91
CA LYS A 61 13.31 5.72 12.27
C LYS A 61 12.84 4.39 12.85
N ARG A 62 11.67 3.90 12.41
CA ARG A 62 11.15 2.57 12.74
C ARG A 62 10.96 1.76 11.47
N LYS A 63 11.56 0.56 11.42
CA LYS A 63 11.32 -0.39 10.33
C LYS A 63 9.89 -0.90 10.36
N MET A 64 9.29 -1.03 9.18
CA MET A 64 7.97 -1.64 9.00
C MET A 64 8.07 -3.17 9.03
N ASN A 65 7.30 -3.80 9.90
CA ASN A 65 7.11 -5.24 9.85
C ASN A 65 6.15 -5.63 8.71
N LYS A 66 6.04 -6.93 8.43
CA LYS A 66 5.22 -7.45 7.34
C LYS A 66 3.76 -7.03 7.41
N SER A 67 3.18 -6.98 8.62
CA SER A 67 1.78 -6.60 8.84
C SER A 67 1.54 -5.12 8.52
N VAL A 68 2.44 -4.24 8.96
CA VAL A 68 2.36 -2.80 8.66
C VAL A 68 2.52 -2.54 7.16
N LYS A 69 3.46 -3.22 6.50
CA LYS A 69 3.61 -3.13 5.03
C LYS A 69 2.33 -3.58 4.32
N ALA A 70 1.71 -4.68 4.77
CA ALA A 70 0.45 -5.15 4.20
C ALA A 70 -0.69 -4.14 4.40
N ALA A 71 -0.82 -3.54 5.58
CA ALA A 71 -1.84 -2.54 5.87
C ALA A 71 -1.76 -1.35 4.91
N PHE A 72 -0.57 -0.75 4.75
CA PHE A 72 -0.37 0.34 3.79
C PHE A 72 -0.65 -0.10 2.35
N PHE A 73 -0.14 -1.26 1.94
CA PHE A 73 -0.32 -1.76 0.58
C PHE A 73 -1.81 -1.89 0.21
N TYR A 74 -2.60 -2.58 1.05
CA TYR A 74 -4.01 -2.79 0.77
C TYR A 74 -4.84 -1.51 0.89
N TYR A 75 -4.47 -0.62 1.80
CA TYR A 75 -5.09 0.70 1.92
C TYR A 75 -4.97 1.50 0.63
N PHE A 76 -3.76 1.62 0.08
CA PHE A 76 -3.57 2.37 -1.18
C PHE A 76 -4.21 1.67 -2.37
N ALA A 77 -4.19 0.34 -2.42
CA ALA A 77 -4.89 -0.41 -3.46
C ALA A 77 -6.41 -0.14 -3.43
N TYR A 78 -7.00 -0.09 -2.24
CA TYR A 78 -8.41 0.28 -2.06
C TYR A 78 -8.70 1.71 -2.51
N LYS A 79 -7.87 2.68 -2.10
CA LYS A 79 -8.07 4.09 -2.49
C LYS A 79 -7.90 4.31 -4.00
N LYS A 80 -6.97 3.61 -4.66
CA LYS A 80 -6.83 3.60 -6.12
C LYS A 80 -8.11 3.10 -6.79
N LEU A 81 -8.64 1.97 -6.34
CA LEU A 81 -9.88 1.40 -6.87
C LEU A 81 -11.07 2.35 -6.69
N GLN A 82 -11.17 3.04 -5.55
CA GLN A 82 -12.24 4.02 -5.32
C GLN A 82 -12.09 5.25 -6.23
N LYS A 83 -10.87 5.73 -6.46
CA LYS A 83 -10.61 6.83 -7.39
C LYS A 83 -11.03 6.47 -8.81
N GLU A 84 -10.71 5.26 -9.28
CA GLU A 84 -11.09 4.75 -10.60
C GLU A 84 -12.61 4.62 -10.80
N LYS A 85 -13.36 4.29 -9.74
CA LYS A 85 -14.83 4.18 -9.81
C LYS A 85 -15.56 5.52 -9.85
N ASN A 86 -14.92 6.56 -9.32
CA ASN A 86 -15.51 7.89 -9.14
C ASN A 86 -14.99 8.93 -10.16
N SER A 87 -14.14 8.50 -11.11
CA SER A 87 -13.62 9.30 -12.23
C SER A 87 -14.32 8.91 -13.52
#